data_AF-A0A7C7VJR3-F1
#
_entry.id   AF-A0A7C7VJR3-F1
#
_cell.length_a   1.000
_cell.length_b   1.000
_cell.length_c   1.000
_cell.angle_alpha   90.00
_cell.angle_beta   90.00
_cell.angle_gamma   90.00
#
_symmetry.space_group_name_H-M   'P 1'
#
loop_
_entity.id
_entity.type
_entity.pdbx_description
1 polymer ?
#
loop_
_entity_poly.entity_id
_entity_poly.type
_entity_poly.pdbx_seq_one_letter_code
_entity_poly.pdbx_strand_id
1 'polypeptide(L)'
;MVSVDRYLERLNGLIDVEHVNEAERLQLAAQNFESVPRLPLILSSVDDMSKEGTPFTDWPRFSYEEAYRDMAKMLLNELNNVYEGVLMRDDKVYVIRANYGVGIIPSLFGCEIVQEGDRMPWVIPVESIDDIKAILRKGVPDMMEGLGSRVLETEEYFLEK
;
A
#
# COMPACT_ATOMS: atom_id res chain seq x y z
N MET A 1 -3.16 10.87 18.57
CA MET A 1 -3.59 9.80 17.66
C MET A 1 -4.63 10.39 16.73
N VAL A 2 -4.44 10.27 15.41
CA VAL A 2 -5.42 10.76 14.43
C VAL A 2 -6.68 9.87 14.53
N SER A 3 -7.87 10.49 14.56
CA SER A 3 -9.13 9.74 14.52
C SER A 3 -9.44 9.39 13.06
N VAL A 4 -9.51 8.09 12.76
CA VAL A 4 -9.78 7.56 11.40
C VAL A 4 -11.28 7.43 11.12
N ASP A 5 -12.09 7.21 12.15
CA ASP A 5 -13.51 6.84 12.05
C ASP A 5 -14.34 7.81 11.18
N ARG A 6 -14.14 9.13 11.35
CA ARG A 6 -14.84 10.14 10.54
C ARG A 6 -14.51 10.01 9.04
N TYR A 7 -13.28 9.65 8.71
CA TYR A 7 -12.84 9.49 7.31
C TYR A 7 -13.39 8.19 6.73
N LEU A 8 -13.42 7.11 7.51
CA LEU A 8 -14.03 5.84 7.13
C LEU A 8 -15.53 5.98 6.90
N GLU A 9 -16.25 6.65 7.81
CA GLU A 9 -17.68 6.91 7.67
C GLU A 9 -17.98 7.73 6.41
N ARG A 10 -17.18 8.77 6.13
CA ARG A 10 -17.29 9.57 4.90
C ARG A 10 -17.07 8.72 3.66
N LEU A 11 -15.99 7.93 3.63
CA LEU A 11 -15.66 7.10 2.47
C LEU A 11 -16.75 6.04 2.23
N ASN A 12 -17.21 5.36 3.28
CA ASN A 12 -18.27 4.37 3.23
C ASN A 12 -19.58 4.97 2.67
N GLY A 13 -19.92 6.21 3.03
CA GLY A 13 -21.09 6.91 2.50
C GLY A 13 -21.00 7.29 1.01
N LEU A 14 -19.81 7.23 0.41
CA LEU A 14 -19.58 7.60 -0.99
C LEU A 14 -19.34 6.39 -1.91
N ILE A 15 -18.96 5.24 -1.37
CA ILE A 15 -18.68 4.03 -2.16
C ILE A 15 -19.97 3.52 -2.82
N ASP A 16 -19.91 3.41 -4.14
CA ASP A 16 -20.91 2.73 -4.96
C ASP A 16 -20.45 1.27 -5.17
N VAL A 17 -21.01 0.36 -4.38
CA VAL A 17 -20.64 -1.07 -4.40
C VAL A 17 -20.91 -1.73 -5.76
N GLU A 18 -21.93 -1.29 -6.49
CA GLU A 18 -22.21 -1.83 -7.83
C GLU A 18 -21.11 -1.43 -8.82
N HIS A 19 -20.70 -0.16 -8.78
CA HIS A 19 -19.58 0.33 -9.57
C HIS A 19 -18.27 -0.40 -9.24
N VAL A 20 -17.95 -0.60 -7.96
CA VAL A 20 -16.73 -1.32 -7.53
C VAL A 20 -16.72 -2.76 -8.06
N ASN A 21 -17.83 -3.48 -7.90
CA ASN A 21 -17.94 -4.85 -8.40
C ASN A 21 -17.80 -4.92 -9.93
N GLU A 22 -18.32 -3.93 -10.65
CA GLU A 22 -18.15 -3.87 -12.11
C GLU A 22 -16.71 -3.57 -12.51
N ALA A 23 -16.03 -2.64 -11.82
CA ALA A 23 -14.63 -2.35 -12.03
C ALA A 23 -13.75 -3.59 -11.80
N GLU A 24 -14.02 -4.36 -10.73
CA GLU A 24 -13.33 -5.63 -10.44
C GLU A 24 -13.53 -6.66 -11.55
N ARG A 25 -14.78 -6.86 -12.01
CA ARG A 25 -15.06 -7.78 -13.12
C ARG A 25 -14.34 -7.37 -14.40
N LEU A 26 -14.38 -6.08 -14.73
CA LEU A 26 -13.75 -5.55 -15.93
C LEU A 26 -12.22 -5.69 -15.89
N GLN A 27 -11.61 -5.36 -14.75
CA GLN A 27 -10.18 -5.54 -14.50
C GLN A 27 -9.76 -7.00 -14.62
N LEU A 28 -10.50 -7.92 -13.98
CA LEU A 28 -10.19 -9.35 -14.02
C LEU A 28 -10.29 -9.91 -15.46
N ALA A 29 -11.36 -9.59 -16.18
CA ALA A 29 -11.53 -10.01 -17.58
C ALA A 29 -10.40 -9.46 -18.47
N ALA A 30 -10.05 -8.18 -18.31
CA ALA A 30 -8.95 -7.57 -19.06
C ALA A 30 -7.59 -8.22 -18.75
N GLN A 31 -7.30 -8.51 -17.48
CA GLN A 31 -6.06 -9.20 -17.05
C GLN A 31 -5.99 -10.65 -17.56
N ASN A 32 -7.14 -11.30 -17.72
CA ASN A 32 -7.24 -12.64 -18.31
C ASN A 32 -7.24 -12.64 -19.85
N PHE A 33 -7.04 -11.48 -20.49
CA PHE A 33 -7.10 -11.32 -21.95
C PHE A 33 -8.45 -11.73 -22.57
N GLU A 34 -9.53 -11.60 -21.80
CA GLU A 34 -10.89 -11.84 -22.28
C GLU A 34 -11.39 -10.63 -23.10
N SER A 35 -12.46 -10.84 -23.87
CA SER A 35 -13.13 -9.74 -24.57
C SER A 35 -13.89 -8.87 -23.58
N VAL A 36 -13.54 -7.58 -23.52
CA VAL A 36 -14.17 -6.60 -22.65
C VAL A 36 -14.95 -5.54 -23.45
N PRO A 37 -16.04 -4.97 -22.90
CA PRO A 37 -16.83 -3.95 -23.60
C PRO A 37 -16.07 -2.62 -23.80
N ARG A 38 -15.06 -2.36 -22.95
CA ARG A 38 -14.11 -1.26 -23.03
C ARG A 38 -12.86 -1.61 -22.21
N LEU A 39 -11.75 -0.90 -22.43
CA LEU A 39 -10.59 -1.04 -21.56
C LEU A 39 -10.88 -0.42 -20.18
N PRO A 40 -10.39 -1.03 -19.08
CA PRO A 40 -10.38 -0.38 -17.77
C PRO A 40 -9.59 0.92 -17.82
N LEU A 41 -10.10 1.98 -17.20
CA LEU A 41 -9.46 3.28 -17.06
C LEU A 41 -9.19 3.55 -15.59
N ILE A 42 -7.92 3.76 -15.25
CA ILE A 42 -7.49 4.20 -13.92
C ILE A 42 -6.90 5.60 -14.03
N LEU A 43 -7.36 6.52 -13.19
CA LEU A 43 -6.90 7.91 -13.13
C LEU A 43 -6.16 8.16 -11.82
N SER A 44 -5.00 8.80 -11.87
CA SER A 44 -4.24 9.18 -10.67
C SER A 44 -4.01 10.69 -10.67
N SER A 45 -4.05 11.30 -9.49
CA SER A 45 -3.62 12.69 -9.30
C SER A 45 -2.15 12.85 -8.94
N VAL A 46 -1.45 11.72 -8.82
CA VAL A 46 -0.02 11.65 -8.58
C VAL A 46 0.68 11.38 -9.90
N ASP A 47 1.65 12.23 -10.23
CA ASP A 47 2.58 11.97 -11.32
C ASP A 47 3.51 10.82 -10.91
N ASP A 48 3.44 9.71 -11.64
CA ASP A 48 4.22 8.52 -11.32
C ASP A 48 5.73 8.69 -11.48
N MET A 49 6.18 9.66 -12.29
CA MET A 49 7.59 9.91 -12.56
C MET A 49 8.19 10.88 -11.55
N SER A 50 7.53 12.02 -11.31
CA SER A 50 8.02 13.02 -10.36
C SER A 50 7.67 12.69 -8.90
N LYS A 51 6.66 11.83 -8.70
CA LYS A 51 5.98 11.59 -7.41
C LYS A 51 5.33 12.82 -6.82
N GLU A 52 5.20 13.89 -7.60
CA GLU A 52 4.45 15.08 -7.21
C GLU A 52 2.96 14.82 -7.45
N GLY A 53 2.15 15.04 -6.41
CA GLY A 53 0.70 15.03 -6.55
C GLY A 53 0.17 16.44 -6.56
N THR A 54 -0.83 16.71 -7.41
CA THR A 54 -1.66 17.90 -7.23
C THR A 54 -2.78 17.54 -6.26
N PRO A 55 -2.83 18.11 -5.03
CA PRO A 55 -3.94 17.84 -4.12
C PRO A 55 -5.21 18.40 -4.75
N PHE A 56 -6.07 17.52 -5.28
CA PHE A 56 -7.38 17.91 -5.79
C PHE A 56 -8.51 17.55 -4.80
N THR A 57 -8.15 16.93 -3.68
CA THR A 57 -9.06 16.50 -2.62
C THR A 57 -8.69 17.11 -1.28
N ASP A 58 -9.64 17.10 -0.35
CA ASP A 58 -9.47 17.49 1.05
C ASP A 58 -9.12 16.29 1.96
N TRP A 59 -8.73 15.16 1.38
CA TRP A 59 -8.35 13.96 2.13
C TRP A 59 -7.05 14.19 2.89
N PRO A 60 -6.91 13.71 4.15
CA PRO A 60 -5.71 13.90 4.94
C PRO A 60 -4.52 13.20 4.29
N ARG A 61 -3.37 13.88 4.25
CA ARG A 61 -2.12 13.35 3.75
C ARG A 61 -1.04 13.51 4.81
N PHE A 62 -0.31 12.44 5.07
CA PHE A 62 0.81 12.39 5.99
C PHE A 62 2.09 12.09 5.23
N SER A 63 3.22 12.55 5.75
CA SER A 63 4.52 12.21 5.19
C SER A 63 4.73 10.69 5.22
N TYR A 64 5.59 10.16 4.35
CA TYR A 64 5.88 8.72 4.37
C TYR A 64 6.58 8.33 5.68
N GLU A 65 7.46 9.17 6.22
CA GLU A 65 8.06 8.97 7.56
C GLU A 65 6.99 8.80 8.65
N GLU A 66 5.99 9.68 8.65
CA GLU A 66 4.92 9.65 9.64
C GLU A 66 4.07 8.39 9.50
N ALA A 67 3.64 8.05 8.29
CA ALA A 67 2.86 6.86 7.99
C ALA A 67 3.65 5.58 8.30
N TYR A 68 4.95 5.54 8.03
CA TYR A 68 5.82 4.41 8.35
C TYR A 68 5.87 4.14 9.86
N ARG A 69 5.63 5.15 10.70
CA ARG A 69 5.69 5.03 12.17
C ARG A 69 4.31 4.90 12.85
N ASP A 70 3.23 5.24 12.16
CA ASP A 70 1.87 5.30 12.71
C ASP A 70 0.86 4.64 11.76
N MET A 71 0.27 3.52 12.20
CA MET A 71 -0.68 2.73 11.39
C MET A 71 -1.95 3.50 11.03
N ALA A 72 -2.42 4.42 11.88
CA ALA A 72 -3.60 5.23 11.59
C ALA A 72 -3.33 6.20 10.43
N LYS A 73 -2.13 6.81 10.42
CA LYS A 73 -1.69 7.66 9.31
C LYS A 73 -1.45 6.86 8.04
N MET A 74 -0.89 5.64 8.16
CA MET A 74 -0.74 4.74 7.03
C MET A 74 -2.08 4.37 6.41
N LEU A 75 -3.08 3.98 7.22
CA LEU A 75 -4.42 3.67 6.76
C LEU A 75 -5.01 4.82 5.93
N LEU A 76 -4.94 6.05 6.46
CA LEU A 76 -5.46 7.22 5.76
C LEU A 76 -4.69 7.52 4.47
N ASN A 77 -3.37 7.35 4.45
CA ASN A 77 -2.58 7.51 3.22
C ASN A 77 -2.94 6.46 2.16
N GLU A 78 -3.11 5.19 2.54
CA GLU A 78 -3.49 4.12 1.61
C GLU A 78 -4.92 4.32 1.07
N LEU A 79 -5.84 4.80 1.92
CA LEU A 79 -7.22 5.11 1.52
C LEU A 79 -7.32 6.36 0.64
N ASN A 80 -6.29 7.20 0.53
CA ASN A 80 -6.33 8.37 -0.36
C ASN A 80 -6.59 7.94 -1.82
N ASN A 81 -5.93 6.90 -2.30
CA ASN A 81 -6.13 6.40 -3.67
C ASN A 81 -7.53 5.82 -3.89
N VAL A 82 -8.11 5.19 -2.87
CA VAL A 82 -9.49 4.70 -2.88
C VAL A 82 -10.46 5.86 -2.97
N TYR A 83 -10.27 6.87 -2.11
CA TYR A 83 -11.10 8.07 -2.10
C TYR A 83 -11.07 8.82 -3.44
N GLU A 84 -9.90 8.94 -4.07
CA GLU A 84 -9.78 9.50 -5.43
C GLU A 84 -10.55 8.68 -6.46
N GLY A 85 -10.48 7.34 -6.40
CA GLY A 85 -11.23 6.44 -7.28
C GLY A 85 -12.74 6.57 -7.09
N VAL A 86 -13.22 6.72 -5.85
CA VAL A 86 -14.64 6.95 -5.53
C VAL A 86 -15.13 8.25 -6.17
N LEU A 87 -14.38 9.34 -6.03
CA LEU A 87 -14.77 10.63 -6.61
C LEU A 87 -14.77 10.64 -8.14
N MET A 88 -13.77 9.98 -8.75
CA MET A 88 -13.63 9.92 -10.21
C MET A 88 -14.53 8.89 -10.86
N ARG A 89 -15.02 7.90 -10.09
CA ARG A 89 -15.73 6.71 -10.58
C ARG A 89 -14.97 6.00 -11.70
N ASP A 90 -13.66 5.86 -11.51
CA ASP A 90 -12.81 5.12 -12.43
C ASP A 90 -12.82 3.61 -12.12
N ASP A 91 -12.04 2.81 -12.85
CA ASP A 91 -12.05 1.35 -12.72
C ASP A 91 -10.98 0.83 -11.75
N LYS A 92 -10.58 1.61 -10.74
CA LYS A 92 -9.68 1.08 -9.72
C LYS A 92 -10.37 -0.03 -8.93
N VAL A 93 -9.64 -1.12 -8.71
CA VAL A 93 -9.95 -2.06 -7.64
C VAL A 93 -9.46 -1.45 -6.34
N TYR A 94 -10.32 -1.37 -5.33
CA TYR A 94 -9.98 -0.75 -4.06
C TYR A 94 -9.14 -1.70 -3.23
N VAL A 95 -7.86 -1.38 -3.10
CA VAL A 95 -6.88 -2.15 -2.33
C VAL A 95 -6.05 -1.19 -1.49
N ILE A 96 -5.82 -1.58 -0.25
CA ILE A 96 -4.87 -0.97 0.67
C ILE A 96 -3.87 -2.04 1.12
N ARG A 97 -2.71 -1.62 1.64
CA ARG A 97 -1.70 -2.55 2.15
C ARG A 97 -0.88 -1.91 3.26
N ALA A 98 -0.31 -2.73 4.14
CA ALA A 98 0.75 -2.32 5.04
C ALA A 98 1.99 -1.88 4.23
N ASN A 99 2.13 -0.57 4.02
CA ASN A 99 3.07 0.00 3.07
C ASN A 99 4.47 0.24 3.66
N TYR A 100 5.12 -0.85 4.10
CA TYR A 100 6.51 -0.85 4.57
C TYR A 100 7.55 -1.04 3.45
N GLY A 101 7.12 -0.90 2.20
CA GLY A 101 7.98 -0.95 1.01
C GLY A 101 8.59 -2.32 0.71
N VAL A 102 9.58 -2.34 -0.19
CA VAL A 102 10.21 -3.57 -0.68
C VAL A 102 11.12 -4.24 0.35
N GLY A 103 11.44 -3.54 1.44
CA GLY A 103 12.29 -4.04 2.52
C GLY A 103 11.66 -5.14 3.37
N ILE A 104 10.35 -5.41 3.23
CA ILE A 104 9.65 -6.45 3.99
C ILE A 104 10.34 -7.81 3.84
N ILE A 105 10.48 -8.32 2.61
CA ILE A 105 11.07 -9.65 2.38
C ILE A 105 12.54 -9.73 2.84
N PRO A 106 13.43 -8.79 2.47
CA PRO A 106 14.81 -8.81 2.95
C PRO A 106 14.94 -8.76 4.48
N SER A 107 14.05 -8.03 5.16
CA SER A 107 14.06 -7.95 6.63
C SER A 107 13.78 -9.31 7.30
N LEU A 108 12.99 -10.19 6.66
CA LEU A 108 12.75 -11.55 7.16
C LEU A 108 14.06 -12.36 7.20
N PHE A 109 15.00 -12.07 6.31
CA PHE A 109 16.31 -12.71 6.28
C PHE A 109 17.34 -12.03 7.21
N GLY A 110 16.91 -11.03 7.99
CA GLY A 110 17.75 -10.26 8.90
C GLY A 110 18.53 -9.13 8.21
N CYS A 111 18.20 -8.76 6.98
CA CYS A 111 18.81 -7.61 6.34
C CYS A 111 18.34 -6.30 6.98
N GLU A 112 19.25 -5.36 7.16
CA GLU A 112 18.94 -4.04 7.72
C GLU A 112 18.14 -3.20 6.72
N ILE A 113 17.04 -2.61 7.19
CA ILE A 113 16.17 -1.72 6.43
C ILE A 113 16.34 -0.30 6.96
N VAL A 114 16.63 0.63 6.05
CA VAL A 114 16.73 2.06 6.35
C VAL A 114 15.55 2.79 5.74
N GLN A 115 14.91 3.60 6.59
CA GLN A 115 13.81 4.49 6.22
C GLN A 115 14.15 5.87 6.78
N GLU A 116 14.33 6.86 5.91
CA GLU A 116 14.73 8.23 6.26
C GLU A 116 13.85 9.26 5.55
N GLY A 117 13.20 10.13 6.33
CA GLY A 117 12.30 11.17 5.79
C GLY A 117 11.24 10.56 4.88
N ASP A 118 10.96 11.20 3.75
CA ASP A 118 9.95 10.69 2.81
C ASP A 118 10.50 9.77 1.72
N ARG A 119 11.72 9.26 1.90
CA ARG A 119 12.30 8.28 0.97
C ARG A 119 11.68 6.90 1.21
N MET A 120 11.46 6.18 0.10
CA MET A 120 11.10 4.77 0.14
C MET A 120 12.17 3.98 0.91
N PRO A 121 11.80 2.96 1.70
CA PRO A 121 12.76 2.22 2.50
C PRO A 121 13.65 1.37 1.58
N TRP A 122 14.93 1.29 1.91
CA TRP A 122 15.91 0.48 1.18
C TRP A 122 16.64 -0.46 2.13
N VAL A 123 17.27 -1.47 1.52
CA VAL A 123 18.05 -2.49 2.24
C VAL A 123 19.52 -2.08 2.21
N ILE A 124 20.21 -2.21 3.33
CA ILE A 124 21.68 -2.09 3.34
C ILE A 124 22.29 -3.30 2.60
N PRO A 125 23.17 -3.10 1.61
CA PRO A 125 23.79 -4.20 0.88
C PRO A 125 24.51 -5.19 1.81
N VAL A 126 24.39 -6.48 1.49
CA VAL A 126 25.19 -7.51 2.16
C VAL A 126 26.60 -7.50 1.57
N GLU A 127 27.60 -7.34 2.43
CA GLU A 127 28.98 -7.01 2.05
C GLU A 127 29.72 -8.12 1.28
N SER A 128 29.35 -9.40 1.47
CA SER A 128 30.05 -10.51 0.84
C SER A 128 29.17 -11.69 0.43
N ILE A 129 29.67 -12.47 -0.54
CA ILE A 129 29.05 -13.75 -0.94
C ILE A 129 28.97 -14.73 0.24
N ASP A 130 29.94 -14.70 1.15
CA ASP A 130 29.94 -15.62 2.29
C ASP A 130 28.88 -15.24 3.33
N ASP A 131 28.59 -13.94 3.50
CA ASP A 131 27.47 -13.46 4.30
C ASP A 131 26.13 -13.84 3.68
N ILE A 132 25.98 -13.70 2.35
CA ILE A 132 24.79 -14.17 1.63
C ILE A 132 24.60 -15.69 1.85
N LYS A 133 25.67 -16.49 1.71
CA LYS A 133 25.60 -17.93 2.00
C LYS A 133 25.22 -18.21 3.45
N ALA A 134 25.73 -17.42 4.40
CA ALA A 134 25.39 -17.58 5.81
C ALA A 134 23.90 -17.31 6.07
N ILE A 135 23.33 -16.29 5.44
CA ILE A 135 21.89 -16.01 5.46
C ILE A 135 21.11 -17.20 4.88
N LEU A 136 21.47 -17.66 3.68
CA LEU A 136 20.76 -18.75 2.99
C LEU A 136 20.82 -20.08 3.76
N ARG A 137 21.93 -20.36 4.47
CA ARG A 137 22.06 -21.57 5.31
C ARG A 137 21.06 -21.63 6.46
N LYS A 138 20.47 -20.50 6.86
CA LYS A 138 19.40 -20.47 7.87
C LYS A 138 18.08 -21.02 7.33
N GLY A 139 17.93 -21.13 6.00
CA GLY A 139 16.74 -21.67 5.35
C GLY A 139 15.66 -20.63 5.10
N VAL A 140 14.40 -21.08 5.10
CA VAL A 140 13.23 -20.20 4.95
C VAL A 140 13.05 -19.43 6.27
N PRO A 141 12.94 -18.09 6.22
CA PRO A 141 12.79 -17.28 7.43
C PRO A 141 11.41 -17.45 8.04
N ASP A 142 11.29 -17.14 9.33
CA ASP A 142 9.98 -17.00 9.96
C ASP A 142 9.30 -15.71 9.46
N MET A 143 8.03 -15.82 9.09
CA MET A 143 7.23 -14.70 8.58
C MET A 143 6.94 -13.63 9.65
N MET A 144 7.20 -13.94 10.93
CA MET A 144 7.08 -13.00 12.05
C MET A 144 8.37 -12.21 12.34
N GLU A 145 9.49 -12.51 11.68
CA GLU A 145 10.75 -11.77 11.87
C GLU A 145 10.79 -10.43 11.11
N GLY A 146 11.76 -9.57 11.45
CA GLY A 146 11.98 -8.30 10.75
C GLY A 146 10.75 -7.39 10.75
N LEU A 147 10.34 -6.95 9.57
CA LEU A 147 9.10 -6.17 9.37
C LEU A 147 7.85 -7.05 9.24
N GLY A 148 7.97 -8.38 9.22
CA GLY A 148 6.86 -9.31 9.01
C GLY A 148 5.78 -9.21 10.08
N SER A 149 6.17 -9.22 11.37
CA SER A 149 5.23 -8.99 12.47
C SER A 149 4.52 -7.63 12.34
N ARG A 150 5.28 -6.57 12.04
CA ARG A 150 4.74 -5.22 11.91
C ARG A 150 3.74 -5.10 10.76
N VAL A 151 4.00 -5.78 9.63
CA VAL A 151 3.06 -5.87 8.50
C VAL A 151 1.75 -6.47 8.99
N LEU A 152 1.80 -7.62 9.67
CA LEU A 152 0.60 -8.32 10.13
C LEU A 152 -0.17 -7.53 11.20
N GLU A 153 0.53 -6.91 12.15
CA GLU A 153 -0.07 -5.99 13.14
C GLU A 153 -0.80 -4.82 12.47
N THR A 154 -0.26 -4.31 11.36
CA THR A 154 -0.86 -3.19 10.62
C THR A 154 -2.08 -3.64 9.82
N GLU A 155 -2.01 -4.80 9.17
CA GLU A 155 -3.17 -5.38 8.47
C GLU A 155 -4.29 -5.72 9.46
N GLU A 156 -3.97 -6.27 10.63
CA GLU A 156 -4.94 -6.52 11.71
C GLU A 156 -5.57 -5.21 12.19
N TYR A 157 -4.77 -4.18 12.41
CA TYR A 157 -5.29 -2.84 12.72
C TYR A 157 -6.23 -2.32 11.62
N PHE A 158 -5.96 -2.55 10.34
CA PHE A 158 -6.86 -2.14 9.25
C PHE A 158 -8.19 -2.90 9.28
N LEU A 159 -8.17 -4.20 9.58
CA LEU A 159 -9.37 -5.03 9.66
C LEU A 159 -10.27 -4.69 10.84
N GLU A 160 -9.71 -4.19 11.94
CA GLU A 160 -10.46 -3.78 13.13
C GLU A 160 -11.17 -2.43 12.97
N LYS A 161 -10.91 -1.67 11.90
CA LYS A 161 -11.45 -0.32 11.68
C LYS A 161 -12.67 -0.26 10.78
#